data_AF-A0A1J5TG82-F1
#
_entry.id   AF-A0A1J5TG82-F1
#
_cell.length_a   1.000
_cell.length_b   1.000
_cell.length_c   1.000
_cell.angle_alpha   90.00
_cell.angle_beta   90.00
_cell.angle_gamma   90.00
#
_symmetry.space_group_name_H-M   'P 1'
#
loop_
_entity.id
_entity.type
_entity.pdbx_description
1 polymer ?
#
loop_
_entity_poly.entity_id
_entity_poly.type
_entity_poly.pdbx_seq_one_letter_code
_entity_poly.pdbx_strand_id
1 'polypeptide(L)'
;MKKTLLLYCCFAAVTASAQSNDEAAQKFAGIINPTALKEKLSVIASAEMEGRETATPGQKRAAAYIEDQFKKFGLKPGNGNSYQQIYPVYQDELVDKKFQVNGKTFEWDKDYIFSMQNLPEGDWTYNNIVFAGYGLTDNAQKINDYANIDVKGKIVMVLDGLPDNYKVPKTQGRRGFGGPGSTYAKAITARTKGAVGIIIISKDFPKKMPTSTKGNMYLTKQTTASSFINISVSEEVASAILGSTSTMSSDQLKETVKAVYVSEIKIVATKTTDNLESSNVIGILPGTDKKDEYVFLTGHYDHLGKRGDVIYYGADDDGSGTTSVLQMAEAFTTAARKGYKPRRTIVFMTVSGEEKGLWGSQYYSEHPIFPLEKTSVDLNTDMDGRVDTERKLPDTLNYIYVIGHDKLSSELPIINEAANNKYTKLTLDYKFDDPNDNERIYYRSDHYNFARKGVPVLFFYDGMLLADYHKPTDTVDKINFDLMSKRVQLVYYTAWDMANRDNMLQRDTPLNMPSR
;
A
#
# COMPACT_ATOMS: atom_id res chain seq x y z
N MET A 1 -19.31 15.80 60.55
CA MET A 1 -17.83 15.94 60.46
C MET A 1 -17.15 14.69 59.89
N LYS A 2 -17.35 13.46 60.41
CA LYS A 2 -16.70 12.25 59.86
C LYS A 2 -17.04 11.92 58.40
N LYS A 3 -18.31 12.09 57.96
CA LYS A 3 -18.73 11.87 56.56
C LYS A 3 -18.19 12.92 55.58
N THR A 4 -18.08 14.17 56.03
CA THR A 4 -17.50 15.27 55.24
C THR A 4 -15.99 15.10 55.08
N LEU A 5 -15.28 14.69 56.14
CA LEU A 5 -13.84 14.38 56.09
C LEU A 5 -13.55 13.22 55.12
N LEU A 6 -14.39 12.19 55.09
CA LEU A 6 -14.25 11.05 54.17
C LEU A 6 -14.40 11.47 52.70
N LEU A 7 -15.35 12.37 52.41
CA LEU A 7 -15.55 12.93 51.07
C LEU A 7 -14.35 13.80 50.62
N TYR A 8 -13.79 14.62 51.51
CA TYR A 8 -12.59 15.40 51.21
C TYR A 8 -11.35 14.51 51.01
N CYS A 9 -11.20 13.43 51.80
CA CYS A 9 -10.11 12.47 51.61
C CYS A 9 -10.24 11.68 50.30
N CYS A 10 -11.45 11.26 49.92
CA CYS A 10 -11.68 10.60 48.62
C CYS A 10 -11.44 11.55 47.45
N PHE A 11 -11.87 12.81 47.54
CA PHE A 11 -11.62 13.81 46.49
C PHE A 11 -10.12 14.13 46.35
N ALA A 12 -9.40 14.29 47.45
CA ALA A 12 -7.95 14.53 47.45
C ALA A 12 -7.14 13.33 46.92
N ALA A 13 -7.58 12.09 47.17
CA ALA A 13 -6.92 10.89 46.66
C ALA A 13 -7.09 10.72 45.15
N VAL A 14 -8.27 11.07 44.61
CA VAL A 14 -8.55 11.02 43.16
C VAL A 14 -7.75 12.11 42.42
N THR A 15 -7.69 13.33 42.96
CA THR A 15 -6.91 14.42 42.33
C THR A 15 -5.40 14.15 42.37
N ALA A 16 -4.87 13.61 43.47
CA ALA A 16 -3.45 13.23 43.57
C ALA A 16 -3.08 12.10 42.60
N SER A 17 -3.95 11.11 42.43
CA SER A 17 -3.73 10.00 41.47
C SER A 17 -3.76 10.49 40.03
N ALA A 18 -4.70 11.37 39.67
CA ALA A 18 -4.79 11.97 38.35
C ALA A 18 -3.57 12.85 38.00
N GLN A 19 -3.11 13.66 38.96
CA GLN A 19 -1.90 14.49 38.79
C GLN A 19 -0.64 13.64 38.62
N SER A 20 -0.51 12.54 39.39
CA SER A 20 0.65 11.64 39.27
C SER A 20 0.71 10.92 37.91
N ASN A 21 -0.44 10.61 37.30
CA ASN A 21 -0.51 9.95 36.01
C ASN A 21 -0.18 10.91 34.85
N ASP A 22 -0.55 12.18 34.99
CA ASP A 22 -0.21 13.25 34.05
C ASP A 22 1.28 13.57 34.03
N GLU A 23 1.89 13.78 35.19
CA GLU A 23 3.32 14.01 35.32
C GLU A 23 4.14 12.82 34.77
N ALA A 24 3.63 11.60 34.96
CA ALA A 24 4.23 10.40 34.37
C ALA A 24 4.13 10.39 32.85
N ALA A 25 2.97 10.70 32.27
CA ALA A 25 2.79 10.78 30.83
C ALA A 25 3.83 11.72 30.20
N GLN A 26 3.97 12.95 30.73
CA GLN A 26 4.94 13.94 30.23
C GLN A 26 6.39 13.49 30.40
N LYS A 27 6.72 12.91 31.57
CA LYS A 27 8.06 12.42 31.86
C LYS A 27 8.52 11.35 30.86
N PHE A 28 7.66 10.38 30.56
CA PHE A 28 8.02 9.27 29.66
C PHE A 28 7.87 9.64 28.19
N ALA A 29 7.02 10.61 27.84
CA ALA A 29 7.02 11.21 26.51
C ALA A 29 8.38 11.84 26.15
N GLY A 30 9.15 12.32 27.12
CA GLY A 30 10.52 12.82 26.90
C GLY A 30 11.53 11.78 26.39
N ILE A 31 11.21 10.48 26.46
CA ILE A 31 12.01 9.42 25.81
C ILE A 31 11.94 9.56 24.29
N ILE A 32 10.78 9.98 23.79
CA ILE A 32 10.56 10.33 22.38
C ILE A 32 11.21 11.69 22.16
N ASN A 33 12.44 11.67 21.64
CA ASN A 33 13.22 12.87 21.39
C ASN A 33 13.96 12.80 20.04
N PRO A 34 14.38 13.94 19.47
CA PRO A 34 15.00 14.01 18.14
C PRO A 34 16.22 13.11 17.98
N THR A 35 17.06 12.98 19.02
CA THR A 35 18.29 12.18 18.96
C THR A 35 17.96 10.70 18.84
N ALA A 36 17.05 10.21 19.69
CA ALA A 36 16.67 8.81 19.71
C ALA A 36 15.90 8.41 18.44
N LEU A 37 15.06 9.31 17.90
CA LEU A 37 14.40 9.11 16.61
C LEU A 37 15.43 9.00 15.47
N LYS A 38 16.38 9.94 15.40
CA LYS A 38 17.42 9.93 14.38
C LYS A 38 18.29 8.68 14.41
N GLU A 39 18.67 8.21 15.59
CA GLU A 39 19.46 6.99 15.74
C GLU A 39 18.74 5.78 15.13
N LYS A 40 17.48 5.56 15.50
CA LYS A 40 16.69 4.42 15.00
C LYS A 40 16.40 4.54 13.51
N LEU A 41 16.02 5.74 13.04
CA LEU A 41 15.71 5.97 11.63
C LEU A 41 16.93 5.79 10.73
N SER A 42 18.11 6.19 11.22
CA SER A 42 19.37 6.00 10.49
C SER A 42 19.72 4.53 10.27
N VAL A 43 19.18 3.60 11.08
CA VAL A 43 19.31 2.15 10.85
C VAL A 43 18.23 1.65 9.89
N ILE A 44 16.96 2.03 10.12
CA ILE A 44 15.84 1.58 9.28
C ILE A 44 16.02 2.02 7.83
N ALA A 45 16.39 3.28 7.59
CA ALA A 45 16.59 3.87 6.27
C ALA A 45 18.05 3.80 5.79
N SER A 46 18.82 2.81 6.26
CA SER A 46 20.20 2.58 5.85
C SER A 46 20.32 1.82 4.52
N ALA A 47 21.49 1.90 3.88
CA ALA A 47 21.78 1.13 2.67
C ALA A 47 21.77 -0.38 2.93
N GLU A 48 22.17 -0.79 4.14
CA GLU A 48 22.15 -2.17 4.62
C GLU A 48 20.73 -2.75 4.61
N MET A 49 19.69 -1.93 4.73
CA MET A 49 18.31 -2.38 4.65
C MET A 49 17.79 -2.51 3.21
N GLU A 50 18.59 -2.13 2.19
CA GLU A 50 18.28 -2.27 0.76
C GLU A 50 16.88 -1.75 0.36
N GLY A 51 16.36 -0.73 1.05
CA GLY A 51 15.03 -0.17 0.81
C GLY A 51 13.86 -1.06 1.20
N ARG A 52 14.10 -2.18 1.89
CA ARG A 52 13.09 -2.96 2.62
C ARG A 52 11.88 -3.42 1.79
N GLU A 53 12.06 -3.73 0.51
CA GLU A 53 10.94 -4.21 -0.32
C GLU A 53 10.35 -5.51 0.23
N THR A 54 9.01 -5.56 0.29
CA THR A 54 8.26 -6.72 0.78
C THR A 54 8.78 -8.04 0.20
N ALA A 55 8.94 -9.04 1.09
CA ALA A 55 9.48 -10.38 0.79
C ALA A 55 10.96 -10.43 0.30
N THR A 56 11.71 -9.34 0.40
CA THR A 56 13.14 -9.30 0.03
C THR A 56 14.08 -9.46 1.24
N PRO A 57 15.39 -9.74 1.03
CA PRO A 57 16.35 -9.77 2.14
C PRO A 57 16.41 -8.49 2.98
N GLY A 58 16.23 -7.32 2.35
CA GLY A 58 16.18 -6.03 3.04
C GLY A 58 15.03 -5.93 4.04
N GLN A 59 13.84 -6.36 3.64
CA GLN A 59 12.67 -6.44 4.53
C GLN A 59 12.93 -7.39 5.70
N LYS A 60 13.52 -8.57 5.46
CA LYS A 60 13.85 -9.53 6.53
C LYS A 60 14.83 -8.97 7.56
N ARG A 61 15.82 -8.18 7.12
CA ARG A 61 16.75 -7.49 8.03
C ARG A 61 16.06 -6.42 8.86
N ALA A 62 15.16 -5.64 8.26
CA ALA A 62 14.36 -4.67 8.99
C ALA A 62 13.45 -5.33 10.03
N ALA A 63 12.77 -6.42 9.67
CA ALA A 63 11.93 -7.19 10.60
C ALA A 63 12.74 -7.72 11.80
N ALA A 64 13.92 -8.28 11.55
CA ALA A 64 14.83 -8.76 12.61
C ALA A 64 15.31 -7.62 13.53
N TYR A 65 15.61 -6.45 12.98
CA TYR A 65 15.97 -5.27 13.77
C TYR A 65 14.81 -4.82 14.67
N ILE A 66 13.59 -4.71 14.14
CA ILE A 66 12.41 -4.30 14.91
C ILE A 66 12.12 -5.31 16.04
N GLU A 67 12.21 -6.61 15.74
CA GLU A 67 12.08 -7.67 16.74
C GLU A 67 13.14 -7.56 17.84
N ASP A 68 14.40 -7.29 17.49
CA ASP A 68 15.48 -7.08 18.47
C ASP A 68 15.23 -5.85 19.34
N GLN A 69 14.72 -4.74 18.78
CA GLN A 69 14.30 -3.57 19.55
C GLN A 69 13.17 -3.93 20.52
N PHE A 70 12.13 -4.63 20.08
CA PHE A 70 11.03 -5.08 20.95
C PHE A 70 11.52 -5.98 22.09
N LYS A 71 12.45 -6.89 21.84
CA LYS A 71 13.11 -7.71 22.88
C LYS A 71 13.89 -6.85 23.86
N LYS A 72 14.69 -5.89 23.39
CA LYS A 72 15.45 -4.95 24.23
C LYS A 72 14.51 -4.10 25.12
N PHE A 73 13.36 -3.70 24.61
CA PHE A 73 12.34 -3.00 25.39
C PHE A 73 11.58 -3.92 26.36
N GLY A 74 11.80 -5.23 26.29
CA GLY A 74 11.15 -6.20 27.17
C GLY A 74 9.67 -6.43 26.87
N LEU A 75 9.23 -6.11 25.65
CA LEU A 75 7.90 -6.49 25.17
C LEU A 75 7.82 -8.02 25.08
N LYS A 76 6.61 -8.57 25.20
CA LYS A 76 6.37 -10.00 24.90
C LYS A 76 6.12 -10.19 23.40
N PRO A 77 6.43 -11.36 22.83
CA PRO A 77 6.01 -11.70 21.48
C PRO A 77 4.49 -11.62 21.34
N GLY A 78 4.01 -11.02 20.25
CA GLY A 78 2.58 -10.88 19.97
C GLY A 78 1.95 -12.10 19.30
N ASN A 79 2.74 -12.96 18.64
CA ASN A 79 2.27 -14.13 17.90
C ASN A 79 2.73 -15.44 18.58
N GLY A 80 2.11 -15.79 19.71
CA GLY A 80 2.53 -16.92 20.52
C GLY A 80 3.94 -16.71 21.08
N ASN A 81 4.91 -17.54 20.67
CA ASN A 81 6.32 -17.39 21.03
C ASN A 81 7.13 -16.57 20.03
N SER A 82 6.50 -16.05 18.96
CA SER A 82 7.14 -15.28 17.89
C SER A 82 6.73 -13.81 17.94
N TYR A 83 7.65 -12.91 17.61
CA TYR A 83 7.28 -11.52 17.30
C TYR A 83 6.73 -11.39 15.88
N GLN A 84 6.98 -12.36 15.00
CA GLN A 84 6.60 -12.25 13.59
C GLN A 84 5.33 -13.06 13.29
N GLN A 85 4.36 -12.41 12.65
CA GLN A 85 3.24 -13.05 11.97
C GLN A 85 3.61 -13.18 10.49
N ILE A 86 4.04 -14.38 10.09
CA ILE A 86 4.41 -14.68 8.70
C ILE A 86 3.15 -14.83 7.86
N TYR A 87 3.17 -14.27 6.66
CA TYR A 87 2.12 -14.46 5.66
C TYR A 87 2.73 -14.77 4.28
N PRO A 88 2.03 -15.57 3.46
CA PRO A 88 2.55 -16.00 2.17
C PRO A 88 2.53 -14.86 1.15
N VAL A 89 3.52 -14.85 0.27
CA VAL A 89 3.58 -13.98 -0.91
C VAL A 89 3.92 -14.87 -2.10
N TYR A 90 3.28 -14.65 -3.23
CA TYR A 90 3.47 -15.47 -4.42
C TYR A 90 3.98 -14.62 -5.57
N GLN A 91 4.86 -15.19 -6.39
CA GLN A 91 5.32 -14.54 -7.62
C GLN A 91 5.45 -15.59 -8.72
N ASP A 92 4.84 -15.33 -9.86
CA ASP A 92 4.96 -16.23 -10.99
C ASP A 92 6.18 -15.86 -11.83
N GLU A 93 6.88 -16.89 -12.32
CA GLU A 93 7.95 -16.80 -13.30
C GLU A 93 7.60 -17.63 -14.54
N LEU A 94 7.64 -17.00 -15.71
CA LEU A 94 7.40 -17.65 -16.99
C LEU A 94 8.59 -18.51 -17.40
N VAL A 95 8.40 -19.82 -17.47
CA VAL A 95 9.44 -20.80 -17.83
C VAL A 95 9.39 -21.15 -19.32
N ASP A 96 8.25 -21.62 -19.84
CA ASP A 96 8.06 -21.76 -21.29
C ASP A 96 7.34 -20.54 -21.86
N LYS A 97 7.91 -19.99 -22.92
CA LYS A 97 7.38 -18.85 -23.67
C LYS A 97 7.59 -19.10 -25.15
N LYS A 98 6.57 -19.66 -25.79
CA LYS A 98 6.61 -19.98 -27.23
C LYS A 98 5.49 -19.25 -27.94
N PHE A 99 5.84 -18.58 -29.03
CA PHE A 99 4.88 -17.97 -29.94
C PHE A 99 5.25 -18.36 -31.37
N GLN A 100 4.30 -18.97 -32.08
CA GLN A 100 4.45 -19.32 -33.48
C GLN A 100 3.29 -18.78 -34.29
N VAL A 101 3.55 -18.44 -35.55
CA VAL A 101 2.54 -18.07 -36.54
C VAL A 101 2.80 -18.91 -37.78
N ASN A 102 1.81 -19.68 -38.22
CA ASN A 102 1.86 -20.56 -39.41
C ASN A 102 3.14 -21.44 -39.41
N GLY A 103 3.47 -22.04 -38.26
CA GLY A 103 4.68 -22.87 -38.08
C GLY A 103 6.00 -22.12 -37.89
N LYS A 104 6.09 -20.81 -38.22
CA LYS A 104 7.28 -19.99 -37.95
C LYS A 104 7.34 -19.64 -36.46
N THR A 105 8.48 -19.89 -35.83
CA THR A 105 8.75 -19.51 -34.43
C THR A 105 9.32 -18.10 -34.36
N PHE A 106 8.83 -17.30 -33.42
CA PHE A 106 9.33 -15.96 -33.14
C PHE A 106 10.10 -15.91 -31.82
N GLU A 107 10.94 -14.90 -31.66
CA GLU A 107 11.87 -14.79 -30.54
C GLU A 107 11.36 -13.80 -29.48
N TRP A 108 11.47 -14.18 -28.19
CA TRP A 108 11.16 -13.30 -27.07
C TRP A 108 12.04 -12.04 -27.08
N ASP A 109 11.49 -10.90 -26.67
CA ASP A 109 12.10 -9.56 -26.71
C ASP A 109 12.41 -9.01 -28.10
N LYS A 110 12.67 -9.85 -29.10
CA LYS A 110 12.85 -9.42 -30.49
C LYS A 110 11.51 -9.20 -31.18
N ASP A 111 10.59 -10.15 -31.03
CA ASP A 111 9.38 -10.22 -31.83
C ASP A 111 8.10 -10.14 -30.99
N TYR A 112 8.13 -10.63 -29.76
CA TYR A 112 6.95 -10.61 -28.89
C TYR A 112 7.31 -10.64 -27.40
N ILE A 113 6.34 -10.24 -26.58
CA ILE A 113 6.32 -10.47 -25.13
C ILE A 113 4.89 -10.82 -24.67
N PHE A 114 4.77 -11.57 -23.57
CA PHE A 114 3.51 -11.75 -22.86
C PHE A 114 3.38 -10.73 -21.74
N SER A 115 2.17 -10.24 -21.51
CA SER A 115 1.88 -9.52 -20.27
C SER A 115 1.84 -10.53 -19.13
N MET A 116 2.76 -10.40 -18.16
CA MET A 116 2.76 -11.25 -16.97
C MET A 116 1.55 -11.02 -16.06
N GLN A 117 0.81 -9.92 -16.25
CA GLN A 117 -0.36 -9.61 -15.46
C GLN A 117 -1.54 -10.53 -15.86
N ASN A 118 -1.90 -11.46 -14.97
CA ASN A 118 -2.96 -12.46 -15.18
C ASN A 118 -2.75 -13.39 -16.39
N LEU A 119 -1.49 -13.67 -16.76
CA LEU A 119 -1.15 -14.63 -17.82
C LEU A 119 -1.63 -16.04 -17.43
N PRO A 120 -2.55 -16.69 -18.17
CA PRO A 120 -2.85 -18.10 -17.97
C PRO A 120 -1.66 -19.00 -18.26
N GLU A 121 -1.72 -20.23 -17.77
CA GLU A 121 -0.85 -21.32 -18.21
C GLU A 121 -1.56 -22.24 -19.21
N GLY A 122 -0.83 -22.68 -20.24
CA GLY A 122 -1.35 -23.61 -21.23
C GLY A 122 -0.57 -23.66 -22.54
N ASP A 123 -1.00 -24.59 -23.40
CA ASP A 123 -0.64 -24.73 -24.81
C ASP A 123 -1.92 -24.54 -25.62
N TRP A 124 -1.99 -23.45 -26.38
CA TRP A 124 -3.16 -23.09 -27.17
C TRP A 124 -2.84 -22.94 -28.65
N THR A 125 -3.79 -23.36 -29.48
CA THR A 125 -3.77 -23.12 -30.93
C THR A 125 -5.05 -22.39 -31.32
N TYR A 126 -4.88 -21.28 -32.04
CA TYR A 126 -5.99 -20.51 -32.62
C TYR A 126 -5.79 -20.38 -34.12
N ASN A 127 -6.86 -20.49 -34.89
CA ASN A 127 -6.80 -20.50 -36.37
C ASN A 127 -7.39 -19.24 -37.02
N ASN A 128 -8.05 -18.40 -36.23
CA ASN A 128 -8.76 -17.22 -36.72
C ASN A 128 -8.44 -16.04 -35.81
N ILE A 129 -7.76 -15.03 -36.37
CA ILE A 129 -7.36 -13.82 -35.67
C ILE A 129 -8.14 -12.65 -36.24
N VAL A 130 -8.74 -11.85 -35.36
CA VAL A 130 -9.46 -10.66 -35.78
C VAL A 130 -8.53 -9.47 -35.78
N PHE A 131 -8.34 -8.80 -36.91
CA PHE A 131 -7.71 -7.47 -36.91
C PHE A 131 -8.78 -6.40 -36.73
N ALA A 132 -8.65 -5.58 -35.69
CA ALA A 132 -9.64 -4.55 -35.34
C ALA A 132 -9.02 -3.15 -35.24
N GLY A 133 -8.09 -2.78 -36.13
CA GLY A 133 -7.52 -1.43 -36.16
C GLY A 133 -6.91 -1.03 -34.81
N TYR A 134 -7.38 0.04 -34.18
CA TYR A 134 -6.92 0.47 -32.85
C TYR A 134 -7.72 -0.15 -31.69
N GLY A 135 -8.70 -1.01 -31.95
CA GLY A 135 -9.49 -1.66 -30.91
C GLY A 135 -10.32 -0.70 -30.05
N LEU A 136 -10.79 0.40 -30.62
CA LEU A 136 -11.52 1.44 -29.90
C LEU A 136 -13.05 1.26 -29.98
N THR A 137 -13.74 1.69 -28.93
CA THR A 137 -15.19 1.97 -28.95
C THR A 137 -15.41 3.30 -28.23
N ASP A 138 -15.73 4.34 -28.99
CA ASP A 138 -15.96 5.71 -28.53
C ASP A 138 -17.16 6.30 -29.27
N ASN A 139 -18.30 6.35 -28.57
CA ASN A 139 -19.55 6.87 -29.12
C ASN A 139 -19.49 8.38 -29.37
N ALA A 140 -18.75 9.15 -28.55
CA ALA A 140 -18.66 10.59 -28.70
C ALA A 140 -17.93 10.99 -29.99
N GLN A 141 -16.93 10.19 -30.38
CA GLN A 141 -16.18 10.37 -31.63
C GLN A 141 -16.68 9.48 -32.77
N LYS A 142 -17.77 8.73 -32.56
CA LYS A 142 -18.35 7.78 -33.53
C LYS A 142 -17.35 6.75 -34.05
N ILE A 143 -16.45 6.29 -33.17
CA ILE A 143 -15.45 5.26 -33.48
C ILE A 143 -15.93 3.94 -32.90
N ASN A 144 -16.05 2.91 -33.73
CA ASN A 144 -16.26 1.54 -33.27
C ASN A 144 -15.47 0.60 -34.17
N ASP A 145 -14.27 0.25 -33.76
CA ASP A 145 -13.38 -0.63 -34.53
C ASP A 145 -13.86 -2.08 -34.60
N TYR A 146 -14.84 -2.44 -33.76
CA TYR A 146 -15.47 -3.75 -33.72
C TYR A 146 -16.81 -3.79 -34.48
N ALA A 147 -17.19 -2.70 -35.15
CA ALA A 147 -18.43 -2.65 -35.91
C ALA A 147 -18.46 -3.75 -36.97
N ASN A 148 -19.51 -4.58 -36.94
CA ASN A 148 -19.73 -5.69 -37.88
C ASN A 148 -18.67 -6.80 -37.84
N ILE A 149 -17.91 -6.93 -36.74
CA ILE A 149 -16.89 -7.98 -36.58
C ILE A 149 -17.21 -8.80 -35.33
N ASP A 150 -17.44 -10.11 -35.53
CA ASP A 150 -17.62 -11.04 -34.41
C ASP A 150 -16.26 -11.45 -33.83
N VAL A 151 -16.02 -11.07 -32.57
CA VAL A 151 -14.79 -11.36 -31.82
C VAL A 151 -14.99 -12.42 -30.75
N LYS A 152 -16.21 -12.94 -30.56
CA LYS A 152 -16.51 -13.86 -29.48
C LYS A 152 -15.71 -15.15 -29.63
N GLY A 153 -14.98 -15.55 -28.59
CA GLY A 153 -14.16 -16.77 -28.60
C GLY A 153 -12.85 -16.66 -29.43
N LYS A 154 -12.51 -15.48 -29.96
CA LYS A 154 -11.35 -15.28 -30.84
C LYS A 154 -10.29 -14.41 -30.17
N ILE A 155 -9.07 -14.43 -30.72
CA ILE A 155 -8.01 -13.48 -30.38
C ILE A 155 -8.14 -12.26 -31.28
N VAL A 156 -8.06 -11.07 -30.69
CA VAL A 156 -8.14 -9.78 -31.40
C VAL A 156 -6.77 -9.15 -31.47
N MET A 157 -6.30 -8.83 -32.67
CA MET A 157 -5.08 -8.07 -32.93
C MET A 157 -5.41 -6.59 -33.19
N VAL A 158 -4.71 -5.69 -32.50
CA VAL A 158 -4.93 -4.24 -32.58
C VAL A 158 -3.60 -3.48 -32.58
N LEU A 159 -3.62 -2.25 -33.10
CA LEU A 159 -2.53 -1.30 -33.03
C LEU A 159 -2.42 -0.68 -31.62
N ASP A 160 -1.20 -0.50 -31.14
CA ASP A 160 -0.94 0.34 -29.97
C ASP A 160 -1.30 1.81 -30.20
N GLY A 161 -1.60 2.54 -29.13
CA GLY A 161 -1.88 3.97 -29.18
C GLY A 161 -3.25 4.32 -29.75
N LEU A 162 -3.33 5.42 -30.50
CA LEU A 162 -4.56 6.02 -30.99
C LEU A 162 -4.40 6.48 -32.44
N PRO A 163 -5.49 6.55 -33.23
CA PRO A 163 -5.48 7.21 -34.54
C PRO A 163 -4.93 8.64 -34.46
N ASP A 164 -4.26 9.10 -35.51
CA ASP A 164 -3.62 10.43 -35.57
C ASP A 164 -4.62 11.57 -35.31
N ASN A 165 -5.87 11.40 -35.76
CA ASN A 165 -6.96 12.36 -35.63
C ASN A 165 -7.81 12.19 -34.36
N TYR A 166 -7.44 11.28 -33.45
CA TYR A 166 -8.22 11.02 -32.23
C TYR A 166 -8.10 12.19 -31.24
N LYS A 167 -9.25 12.73 -30.81
CA LYS A 167 -9.31 13.80 -29.82
C LYS A 167 -9.37 13.21 -28.42
N VAL A 168 -8.26 13.27 -27.68
CA VAL A 168 -8.21 12.79 -26.30
C VAL A 168 -9.00 13.76 -25.39
N PRO A 169 -9.98 13.29 -24.60
CA PRO A 169 -10.67 14.13 -23.63
C PRO A 169 -9.69 14.78 -22.65
N LYS A 170 -9.86 16.07 -22.33
CA LYS A 170 -8.96 16.79 -21.40
C LYS A 170 -8.87 16.16 -20.00
N THR A 171 -9.88 15.38 -19.62
CA THR A 171 -9.99 14.67 -18.33
C THR A 171 -9.32 13.30 -18.33
N GLN A 172 -8.80 12.82 -19.47
CA GLN A 172 -8.12 11.53 -19.58
C GLN A 172 -6.72 11.73 -20.19
N GLY A 173 -5.69 11.20 -19.55
CA GLY A 173 -4.36 11.16 -20.15
C GLY A 173 -4.35 10.29 -21.40
N ARG A 174 -3.66 10.72 -22.47
CA ARG A 174 -3.56 9.99 -23.76
C ARG A 174 -3.10 8.53 -23.62
N ARG A 175 -2.22 8.28 -22.65
CA ARG A 175 -1.72 6.97 -22.22
C ARG A 175 -1.84 6.75 -20.70
N GLY A 176 -2.65 7.58 -20.02
CA GLY A 176 -2.88 7.43 -18.58
C GLY A 176 -3.60 6.11 -18.28
N PHE A 177 -3.54 5.65 -17.02
CA PHE A 177 -4.27 4.46 -16.59
C PHE A 177 -5.78 4.63 -16.90
N GLY A 178 -6.33 3.78 -17.75
CA GLY A 178 -7.73 3.87 -18.21
C GLY A 178 -7.98 4.80 -19.41
N GLY A 179 -6.96 5.48 -19.95
CA GLY A 179 -7.09 6.25 -21.19
C GLY A 179 -7.35 5.34 -22.40
N PRO A 180 -8.08 5.81 -23.43
CA PRO A 180 -8.53 4.98 -24.56
C PRO A 180 -7.37 4.42 -25.39
N GLY A 181 -6.21 5.08 -25.37
CA GLY A 181 -5.00 4.61 -26.04
C GLY A 181 -4.19 3.58 -25.26
N SER A 182 -4.54 3.30 -24.01
CA SER A 182 -3.79 2.37 -23.16
C SER A 182 -4.03 0.91 -23.56
N THR A 183 -2.99 0.09 -23.45
CA THR A 183 -3.07 -1.36 -23.66
C THR A 183 -4.09 -2.03 -22.73
N TYR A 184 -4.22 -1.52 -21.50
CA TYR A 184 -5.21 -1.97 -20.52
C TYR A 184 -6.65 -1.70 -21.00
N ALA A 185 -6.98 -0.49 -21.42
CA ALA A 185 -8.33 -0.15 -21.89
C ALA A 185 -8.73 -0.96 -23.14
N LYS A 186 -7.78 -1.19 -24.06
CA LYS A 186 -7.99 -2.05 -25.24
C LYS A 186 -8.26 -3.50 -24.84
N ALA A 187 -7.49 -4.06 -23.90
CA ALA A 187 -7.69 -5.41 -23.39
C ALA A 187 -9.06 -5.56 -22.71
N ILE A 188 -9.49 -4.59 -21.90
CA ILE A 188 -10.83 -4.57 -21.29
C ILE A 188 -11.91 -4.53 -22.38
N THR A 189 -11.78 -3.67 -23.38
CA THR A 189 -12.75 -3.55 -24.49
C THR A 189 -12.88 -4.85 -25.29
N ALA A 190 -11.77 -5.50 -25.62
CA ALA A 190 -11.78 -6.79 -26.32
C ALA A 190 -12.46 -7.87 -25.46
N ARG A 191 -12.12 -7.92 -24.17
CA ARG A 191 -12.70 -8.88 -23.20
C ARG A 191 -14.20 -8.69 -23.03
N THR A 192 -14.69 -7.46 -22.88
CA THR A 192 -16.14 -7.20 -22.72
C THR A 192 -16.94 -7.57 -23.97
N LYS A 193 -16.31 -7.57 -25.16
CA LYS A 193 -16.91 -8.06 -26.41
C LYS A 193 -16.80 -9.58 -26.59
N GLY A 194 -16.21 -10.29 -25.64
CA GLY A 194 -16.14 -11.75 -25.63
C GLY A 194 -14.90 -12.35 -26.29
N ALA A 195 -13.88 -11.55 -26.62
CA ALA A 195 -12.59 -12.08 -27.05
C ALA A 195 -11.93 -12.90 -25.93
N VAL A 196 -11.14 -13.91 -26.32
CA VAL A 196 -10.38 -14.76 -25.40
C VAL A 196 -8.91 -14.35 -25.27
N GLY A 197 -8.48 -13.35 -26.05
CA GLY A 197 -7.18 -12.72 -25.90
C GLY A 197 -7.01 -11.52 -26.81
N ILE A 198 -5.93 -10.78 -26.59
CA ILE A 198 -5.54 -9.62 -27.37
C ILE A 198 -4.07 -9.68 -27.76
N ILE A 199 -3.78 -9.30 -29.01
CA ILE A 199 -2.45 -9.06 -29.54
C ILE A 199 -2.34 -7.55 -29.81
N ILE A 200 -1.33 -6.90 -29.24
CA ILE A 200 -1.06 -5.48 -29.42
C ILE A 200 0.18 -5.33 -30.27
N ILE A 201 0.03 -4.69 -31.42
CA ILE A 201 1.13 -4.41 -32.35
C ILE A 201 1.88 -3.20 -31.82
N SER A 202 3.16 -3.39 -31.50
CA SER A 202 4.02 -2.36 -30.93
C SER A 202 5.22 -2.03 -31.82
N LYS A 203 5.57 -0.75 -31.84
CA LYS A 203 6.75 -0.21 -32.55
C LYS A 203 8.04 -0.32 -31.73
N ASP A 204 7.99 -0.82 -30.50
CA ASP A 204 9.11 -0.83 -29.56
C ASP A 204 9.93 -2.13 -29.56
N PHE A 205 9.80 -2.92 -30.62
CA PHE A 205 10.57 -4.12 -30.88
C PHE A 205 11.73 -3.87 -31.86
N PRO A 206 12.92 -4.49 -31.67
CA PRO A 206 13.28 -5.32 -30.52
C PRO A 206 13.40 -4.49 -29.23
N LYS A 207 13.11 -5.11 -28.09
CA LYS A 207 13.17 -4.47 -26.77
C LYS A 207 14.60 -4.04 -26.47
N LYS A 208 14.75 -2.79 -26.01
CA LYS A 208 16.07 -2.22 -25.67
C LYS A 208 16.67 -2.82 -24.39
N MET A 209 15.81 -3.31 -23.50
CA MET A 209 16.18 -3.96 -22.25
C MET A 209 15.46 -5.32 -22.19
N PRO A 210 16.09 -6.36 -21.64
CA PRO A 210 15.44 -7.65 -21.46
C PRO A 210 14.13 -7.51 -20.68
N THR A 211 13.04 -8.09 -21.17
CA THR A 211 11.76 -8.09 -20.46
C THR A 211 11.77 -9.15 -19.38
N SER A 212 11.38 -8.75 -18.16
CA SER A 212 11.23 -9.68 -17.03
C SER A 212 10.25 -10.79 -17.34
N THR A 213 10.65 -12.04 -17.09
CA THR A 213 9.78 -13.22 -17.05
C THR A 213 9.11 -13.40 -15.70
N LYS A 214 9.51 -12.64 -14.67
CA LYS A 214 8.82 -12.58 -13.38
C LYS A 214 7.69 -11.57 -13.41
N GLY A 215 6.52 -12.00 -12.95
CA GLY A 215 5.35 -11.16 -12.76
C GLY A 215 5.41 -10.36 -11.46
N ASN A 216 4.34 -9.61 -11.21
CA ASN A 216 4.16 -8.92 -9.93
C ASN A 216 3.90 -9.95 -8.82
N MET A 217 4.33 -9.61 -7.60
CA MET A 217 3.94 -10.37 -6.42
C MET A 217 2.43 -10.23 -6.15
N TYR A 218 1.84 -11.22 -5.47
CA TYR A 218 0.44 -11.20 -5.03
C TYR A 218 0.23 -11.95 -3.71
N LEU A 219 -0.73 -11.50 -2.90
CA LEU A 219 -1.02 -12.05 -1.56
C LEU A 219 -1.85 -13.35 -1.61
N THR A 220 -2.85 -13.41 -2.49
CA THR A 220 -3.79 -14.54 -2.57
C THR A 220 -3.62 -15.30 -3.86
N LYS A 221 -3.43 -16.63 -3.80
CA LYS A 221 -3.41 -17.47 -5.01
C LYS A 221 -4.73 -17.30 -5.77
N GLN A 222 -4.65 -16.91 -7.04
CA GLN A 222 -5.80 -16.98 -7.93
C GLN A 222 -6.21 -18.45 -8.07
N THR A 223 -7.41 -18.78 -7.59
CA THR A 223 -8.00 -20.12 -7.73
C THR A 223 -8.79 -20.28 -9.02
N THR A 224 -9.13 -19.18 -9.68
CA THR A 224 -9.80 -19.16 -10.99
C THR A 224 -8.78 -18.86 -12.09
N ALA A 225 -8.65 -19.75 -13.07
CA ALA A 225 -7.81 -19.50 -14.23
C ALA A 225 -8.34 -18.28 -15.01
N SER A 226 -7.59 -17.17 -15.02
CA SER A 226 -7.80 -16.08 -15.97
C SER A 226 -7.60 -16.65 -17.38
N SER A 227 -8.63 -16.63 -18.23
CA SER A 227 -8.52 -17.21 -19.58
C SER A 227 -8.11 -16.21 -20.66
N PHE A 228 -7.77 -14.96 -20.30
CA PHE A 228 -7.55 -13.89 -21.28
C PHE A 228 -6.06 -13.59 -21.48
N ILE A 229 -5.53 -13.95 -22.64
CA ILE A 229 -4.11 -13.78 -22.98
C ILE A 229 -3.87 -12.36 -23.51
N ASN A 230 -2.82 -11.68 -23.05
CA ASN A 230 -2.39 -10.38 -23.59
C ASN A 230 -0.94 -10.48 -24.08
N ILE A 231 -0.73 -10.22 -25.37
CA ILE A 231 0.55 -10.36 -26.06
C ILE A 231 0.87 -9.03 -26.73
N SER A 232 2.10 -8.54 -26.62
CA SER A 232 2.60 -7.49 -27.50
C SER A 232 3.52 -8.10 -28.55
N VAL A 233 3.38 -7.68 -29.80
CA VAL A 233 4.12 -8.25 -30.93
C VAL A 233 4.71 -7.16 -31.82
N SER A 234 5.76 -7.51 -32.57
CA SER A 234 6.39 -6.66 -33.58
C SER A 234 5.50 -6.52 -34.83
N GLU A 235 5.83 -5.53 -35.66
CA GLU A 235 5.22 -5.35 -36.98
C GLU A 235 5.44 -6.57 -37.90
N GLU A 236 6.57 -7.28 -37.75
CA GLU A 236 6.86 -8.50 -38.51
C GLU A 236 5.88 -9.63 -38.14
N VAL A 237 5.66 -9.85 -36.84
CA VAL A 237 4.70 -10.85 -36.36
C VAL A 237 3.29 -10.52 -36.83
N ALA A 238 2.88 -9.26 -36.69
CA ALA A 238 1.56 -8.80 -37.13
C ALA A 238 1.37 -9.04 -38.64
N SER A 239 2.39 -8.74 -39.44
CA SER A 239 2.38 -8.98 -40.88
C SER A 239 2.26 -10.46 -41.23
N ALA A 240 2.96 -11.34 -40.50
CA ALA A 240 2.85 -12.77 -40.67
C ALA A 240 1.44 -13.31 -40.33
N ILE A 241 0.80 -12.78 -39.29
CA ILE A 241 -0.59 -13.12 -38.93
C ILE A 241 -1.57 -12.69 -40.03
N LEU A 242 -1.32 -11.56 -40.67
CA LEU A 242 -2.12 -11.05 -41.80
C LEU A 242 -1.84 -11.78 -43.13
N GLY A 243 -0.93 -12.76 -43.13
CA GLY A 243 -0.54 -13.51 -44.33
C GLY A 243 0.38 -12.75 -45.29
N SER A 244 0.95 -11.63 -44.86
CA SER A 244 1.91 -10.87 -45.67
C SER A 244 3.29 -11.53 -45.66
N THR A 245 3.94 -11.56 -46.83
CA THR A 245 5.32 -12.04 -46.97
C THR A 245 6.37 -10.96 -46.68
N SER A 246 5.96 -9.69 -46.59
CA SER A 246 6.80 -8.56 -46.22
C SER A 246 6.29 -7.89 -44.93
N THR A 247 7.22 -7.31 -44.17
CA THR A 247 6.90 -6.52 -42.99
C THR A 247 6.17 -5.24 -43.40
N MET A 248 4.95 -5.08 -42.92
CA MET A 248 4.15 -3.86 -43.03
C MET A 248 4.42 -2.98 -41.81
N SER A 249 4.71 -1.71 -42.03
CA SER A 249 4.81 -0.75 -40.93
C SER A 249 3.44 -0.50 -40.30
N SER A 250 3.39 0.05 -39.08
CA SER A 250 2.12 0.41 -38.43
C SER A 250 1.29 1.41 -39.25
N ASP A 251 1.95 2.24 -40.06
CA ASP A 251 1.28 3.17 -40.98
C ASP A 251 0.64 2.47 -42.18
N GLN A 252 1.13 1.29 -42.55
CA GLN A 252 0.48 0.41 -43.53
C GLN A 252 -0.60 -0.44 -42.85
N LEU A 253 -0.33 -0.92 -41.63
CA LEU A 253 -1.26 -1.72 -40.85
C LEU A 253 -2.53 -0.95 -40.48
N LYS A 254 -2.46 0.37 -40.24
CA LYS A 254 -3.67 1.18 -39.96
C LYS A 254 -4.66 1.25 -41.12
N GLU A 255 -4.18 1.05 -42.34
CA GLU A 255 -5.00 0.99 -43.56
C GLU A 255 -5.47 -0.43 -43.89
N THR A 256 -5.06 -1.44 -43.10
CA THR A 256 -5.45 -2.83 -43.30
C THR A 256 -6.93 -3.04 -42.99
N VAL A 257 -7.61 -3.84 -43.82
CA VAL A 257 -9.02 -4.15 -43.66
C VAL A 257 -9.27 -4.82 -42.31
N LYS A 258 -10.22 -4.29 -41.55
CA LYS A 258 -10.64 -4.89 -40.28
C LYS A 258 -11.49 -6.12 -40.59
N ALA A 259 -10.95 -7.32 -40.32
CA ALA A 259 -11.56 -8.58 -40.72
C ALA A 259 -11.04 -9.75 -39.87
N VAL A 260 -11.60 -10.93 -40.12
CA VAL A 260 -11.05 -12.21 -39.65
C VAL A 260 -9.99 -12.67 -40.64
N TYR A 261 -8.80 -12.98 -40.13
CA TYR A 261 -7.68 -13.55 -40.87
C TYR A 261 -7.46 -14.99 -40.45
N VAL A 262 -7.30 -15.88 -41.43
CA VAL A 262 -7.01 -17.30 -41.21
C VAL A 262 -5.50 -17.44 -41.05
N SER A 263 -5.06 -17.60 -39.80
CA SER A 263 -3.67 -17.84 -39.45
C SER A 263 -3.63 -18.70 -38.21
N GLU A 264 -2.82 -19.75 -38.25
CA GLU A 264 -2.56 -20.57 -37.09
C GLU A 264 -1.58 -19.83 -36.19
N ILE A 265 -1.97 -19.55 -34.95
CA ILE A 265 -1.05 -19.12 -33.90
C ILE A 265 -0.96 -20.20 -32.83
N LYS A 266 0.27 -20.55 -32.46
CA LYS A 266 0.55 -21.45 -31.34
C LYS A 266 1.20 -20.67 -30.20
N ILE A 267 0.59 -20.75 -29.03
CA ILE A 267 1.03 -20.07 -27.81
C ILE A 267 1.31 -21.13 -26.76
N VAL A 268 2.52 -21.16 -26.22
CA VAL A 268 2.85 -21.93 -25.01
C VAL A 268 3.31 -20.96 -23.94
N ALA A 269 2.62 -20.97 -22.81
CA ALA A 269 2.99 -20.24 -21.60
C ALA A 269 2.88 -21.19 -20.41
N THR A 270 3.98 -21.53 -19.77
CA THR A 270 3.99 -22.29 -18.51
C THR A 270 4.74 -21.48 -17.47
N LYS A 271 4.30 -21.54 -16.22
CA LYS A 271 4.93 -20.76 -15.14
C LYS A 271 5.33 -21.67 -14.00
N THR A 272 6.29 -21.20 -13.22
CA THR A 272 6.53 -21.68 -11.87
C THR A 272 6.15 -20.57 -10.89
N THR A 273 5.56 -20.92 -9.76
CA THR A 273 5.24 -19.95 -8.71
C THR A 273 6.26 -20.04 -7.58
N ASP A 274 7.01 -18.98 -7.37
CA ASP A 274 7.82 -18.76 -6.19
C ASP A 274 6.88 -18.54 -4.99
N ASN A 275 7.01 -19.39 -3.97
CA ASN A 275 6.29 -19.23 -2.70
C ASN A 275 7.24 -18.50 -1.75
N LEU A 276 7.10 -17.17 -1.74
CA LEU A 276 7.82 -16.25 -0.86
C LEU A 276 7.02 -16.05 0.44
N GLU A 277 7.64 -15.32 1.37
CA GLU A 277 7.04 -14.98 2.65
C GLU A 277 7.43 -13.56 3.03
N SER A 278 6.51 -12.87 3.71
CA SER A 278 6.79 -11.61 4.42
C SER A 278 6.15 -11.68 5.82
N SER A 279 6.30 -10.62 6.62
CA SER A 279 5.93 -10.66 8.03
C SER A 279 5.41 -9.34 8.57
N ASN A 280 4.41 -9.39 9.45
CA ASN A 280 4.18 -8.31 10.41
C ASN A 280 5.04 -8.58 11.66
N VAL A 281 5.57 -7.54 12.31
CA VAL A 281 6.33 -7.64 13.57
C VAL A 281 5.51 -7.05 14.70
N ILE A 282 5.21 -7.85 15.72
CA ILE A 282 4.21 -7.58 16.75
C ILE A 282 4.84 -7.84 18.12
N GLY A 283 4.96 -6.77 18.91
CA GLY A 283 5.33 -6.81 20.32
C GLY A 283 4.19 -6.31 21.20
N ILE A 284 4.00 -6.91 22.37
CA ILE A 284 2.94 -6.49 23.30
C ILE A 284 3.48 -6.07 24.67
N LEU A 285 2.85 -5.03 25.21
CA LEU A 285 2.92 -4.68 26.62
C LEU A 285 1.59 -5.09 27.27
N PRO A 286 1.54 -6.23 27.99
CA PRO A 286 0.30 -6.69 28.60
C PRO A 286 -0.26 -5.66 29.57
N GLY A 287 -1.57 -5.45 29.58
CA GLY A 287 -2.24 -4.54 30.51
C GLY A 287 -2.27 -5.03 31.96
N THR A 288 -3.04 -4.34 32.79
CA THR A 288 -3.33 -4.72 34.19
C THR A 288 -4.75 -5.27 34.31
N ASP A 289 -5.72 -4.44 34.70
CA ASP A 289 -7.11 -4.82 34.96
C ASP A 289 -7.98 -4.94 33.69
N LYS A 290 -7.52 -4.38 32.56
CA LYS A 290 -8.21 -4.42 31.25
C LYS A 290 -7.36 -5.08 30.15
N LYS A 291 -6.53 -6.05 30.53
CA LYS A 291 -5.55 -6.70 29.65
C LYS A 291 -6.12 -7.40 28.40
N ASP A 292 -7.42 -7.67 28.36
CA ASP A 292 -8.11 -8.29 27.22
C ASP A 292 -8.76 -7.25 26.28
N GLU A 293 -8.53 -5.96 26.52
CA GLU A 293 -8.84 -4.84 25.63
C GLU A 293 -7.53 -4.30 25.04
N TYR A 294 -7.55 -3.88 23.78
CA TYR A 294 -6.32 -3.57 23.02
C TYR A 294 -6.28 -2.12 22.51
N VAL A 295 -5.10 -1.51 22.59
CA VAL A 295 -4.74 -0.26 21.91
C VAL A 295 -3.62 -0.58 20.94
N PHE A 296 -3.83 -0.32 19.65
CA PHE A 296 -2.85 -0.58 18.60
C PHE A 296 -2.07 0.70 18.29
N LEU A 297 -0.76 0.53 18.10
CA LEU A 297 0.17 1.52 17.59
C LEU A 297 0.86 0.91 16.37
N THR A 298 0.55 1.45 15.18
CA THR A 298 0.97 0.85 13.91
C THR A 298 1.74 1.82 13.01
N GLY A 299 2.49 1.24 12.08
CA GLY A 299 3.19 1.90 10.96
C GLY A 299 3.78 0.81 10.06
N HIS A 300 4.05 1.11 8.79
CA HIS A 300 4.67 0.11 7.91
C HIS A 300 6.18 0.26 7.89
N TYR A 301 6.89 -0.84 7.67
CA TYR A 301 8.35 -0.83 7.64
C TYR A 301 8.94 -1.23 6.30
N ASP A 302 8.12 -1.72 5.36
CA ASP A 302 8.57 -1.92 3.99
C ASP A 302 8.62 -0.60 3.21
N HIS A 303 9.41 -0.61 2.14
CA HIS A 303 9.41 0.46 1.13
C HIS A 303 9.70 -0.16 -0.25
N LEU A 304 10.16 0.63 -1.22
CA LEU A 304 10.26 0.23 -2.63
C LEU A 304 11.50 -0.62 -3.00
N GLY A 305 12.44 -0.82 -2.09
CA GLY A 305 13.62 -1.67 -2.31
C GLY A 305 14.73 -0.98 -3.11
N LYS A 306 15.45 -1.77 -3.92
CA LYS A 306 16.50 -1.26 -4.82
C LYS A 306 16.22 -1.60 -6.27
N ARG A 307 16.72 -0.77 -7.19
CA ARG A 307 16.68 -0.97 -8.64
C ARG A 307 18.10 -0.81 -9.18
N GLY A 308 18.76 -1.92 -9.48
CA GLY A 308 20.20 -1.92 -9.71
C GLY A 308 20.94 -1.44 -8.46
N ASP A 309 21.79 -0.42 -8.61
CA ASP A 309 22.55 0.19 -7.53
C ASP A 309 21.80 1.32 -6.81
N VAL A 310 20.59 1.67 -7.28
CA VAL A 310 19.79 2.76 -6.71
C VAL A 310 18.88 2.22 -5.61
N ILE A 311 19.06 2.70 -4.39
CA ILE A 311 18.25 2.34 -3.22
C ILE A 311 17.16 3.39 -3.01
N TYR A 312 15.95 2.93 -2.76
CA TYR A 312 14.84 3.74 -2.27
C TYR A 312 14.84 3.61 -0.75
N TYR A 313 15.35 4.61 -0.04
CA TYR A 313 15.63 4.48 1.39
C TYR A 313 14.37 4.52 2.25
N GLY A 314 13.33 5.22 1.82
CA GLY A 314 12.06 5.32 2.56
C GLY A 314 12.29 5.86 3.97
N ALA A 315 12.96 7.00 4.07
CA ALA A 315 13.27 7.60 5.37
C ALA A 315 12.02 8.19 6.00
N ASP A 316 11.21 8.89 5.21
CA ASP A 316 9.93 9.38 5.67
C ASP A 316 8.84 8.33 5.43
N ASP A 317 8.87 7.66 4.28
CA ASP A 317 7.89 6.67 3.83
C ASP A 317 8.45 5.23 3.85
N ASP A 318 8.21 4.41 4.87
CA ASP A 318 7.71 4.77 6.19
C ASP A 318 8.72 4.43 7.30
N GLY A 319 9.98 4.78 7.06
CA GLY A 319 10.99 4.73 8.10
C GLY A 319 10.60 5.55 9.33
N SER A 320 9.93 6.68 9.11
CA SER A 320 9.51 7.62 10.15
C SER A 320 8.45 6.99 11.07
N GLY A 321 7.33 6.50 10.54
CA GLY A 321 6.27 5.82 11.28
C GLY A 321 6.73 4.55 11.99
N THR A 322 7.54 3.72 11.34
CA THR A 322 8.21 2.58 12.00
C THR A 322 9.00 3.02 13.23
N THR A 323 9.77 4.10 13.09
CA THR A 323 10.61 4.63 14.17
C THR A 323 9.75 5.23 15.30
N SER A 324 8.62 5.84 14.96
CA SER A 324 7.61 6.34 15.89
C SER A 324 7.02 5.22 16.75
N VAL A 325 6.65 4.08 16.15
CA VAL A 325 6.19 2.89 16.89
C VAL A 325 7.26 2.37 17.85
N LEU A 326 8.53 2.27 17.41
CA LEU A 326 9.64 1.83 18.24
C LEU A 326 9.88 2.76 19.45
N GLN A 327 9.79 4.08 19.25
CA GLN A 327 9.96 5.05 20.34
C GLN A 327 8.81 5.03 21.34
N MET A 328 7.57 4.91 20.86
CA MET A 328 6.43 4.73 21.75
C MET A 328 6.55 3.44 22.56
N ALA A 329 7.02 2.34 21.95
CA ALA A 329 7.30 1.09 22.66
C ALA A 329 8.32 1.24 23.79
N GLU A 330 9.43 1.93 23.53
CA GLU A 330 10.44 2.23 24.54
C GLU A 330 9.87 3.11 25.67
N ALA A 331 9.07 4.12 25.35
CA ALA A 331 8.45 5.01 26.31
C ALA A 331 7.48 4.27 27.25
N PHE A 332 6.53 3.51 26.68
CA PHE A 332 5.53 2.75 27.46
C PHE A 332 6.15 1.64 28.31
N THR A 333 7.13 0.91 27.78
CA THR A 333 7.80 -0.15 28.56
C THR A 333 8.64 0.43 29.70
N THR A 334 9.29 1.57 29.47
CA THR A 334 10.01 2.31 30.53
C THR A 334 9.06 2.82 31.60
N ALA A 335 7.91 3.37 31.22
CA ALA A 335 6.86 3.77 32.15
C ALA A 335 6.35 2.59 33.01
N ALA A 336 6.08 1.45 32.36
CA ALA A 336 5.61 0.24 33.04
C ALA A 336 6.62 -0.30 34.06
N ARG A 337 7.92 -0.31 33.74
CA ARG A 337 8.99 -0.69 34.69
C ARG A 337 9.09 0.24 35.90
N LYS A 338 8.57 1.47 35.78
CA LYS A 338 8.51 2.46 36.87
C LYS A 338 7.16 2.48 37.61
N GLY A 339 6.29 1.51 37.34
CA GLY A 339 5.00 1.35 38.03
C GLY A 339 3.81 1.98 37.30
N TYR A 340 4.02 2.64 36.16
CA TYR A 340 2.95 3.25 35.35
C TYR A 340 2.55 2.33 34.21
N LYS A 341 2.07 1.14 34.58
CA LYS A 341 1.67 0.12 33.60
C LYS A 341 0.25 0.40 33.10
N PRO A 342 -0.01 0.37 31.78
CA PRO A 342 -1.34 0.64 31.24
C PRO A 342 -2.38 -0.38 31.71
N ARG A 343 -3.64 0.04 31.72
CA ARG A 343 -4.78 -0.84 32.04
C ARG A 343 -5.05 -1.83 30.92
N ARG A 344 -5.08 -1.34 29.68
CA ARG A 344 -5.23 -2.13 28.46
C ARG A 344 -3.89 -2.69 27.99
N THR A 345 -3.95 -3.76 27.20
CA THR A 345 -2.77 -4.26 26.49
C THR A 345 -2.47 -3.32 25.32
N ILE A 346 -1.23 -2.86 25.23
CA ILE A 346 -0.77 -2.09 24.06
C ILE A 346 -0.10 -3.06 23.09
N VAL A 347 -0.53 -3.02 21.84
CA VAL A 347 -0.01 -3.81 20.73
C VAL A 347 0.79 -2.89 19.82
N PHE A 348 2.09 -3.07 19.79
CA PHE A 348 3.00 -2.38 18.87
C PHE A 348 3.16 -3.29 17.65
N MET A 349 2.67 -2.85 16.49
CA MET A 349 2.67 -3.67 15.29
C MET A 349 3.21 -2.87 14.11
N THR A 350 4.37 -3.30 13.59
CA THR A 350 4.85 -2.81 12.30
C THR A 350 4.52 -3.81 11.21
N VAL A 351 3.99 -3.34 10.08
CA VAL A 351 3.51 -4.19 9.00
C VAL A 351 4.37 -4.08 7.75
N SER A 352 4.35 -5.13 6.91
CA SER A 352 4.99 -5.11 5.59
C SER A 352 3.94 -5.28 4.50
N GLY A 353 4.22 -4.78 3.31
CA GLY A 353 3.37 -4.92 2.13
C GLY A 353 2.38 -3.78 1.98
N GLU A 354 2.56 -2.67 2.70
CA GLU A 354 1.79 -1.44 2.50
C GLU A 354 1.90 -1.01 1.02
N GLU A 355 3.15 -0.93 0.55
CA GLU A 355 3.56 -0.50 -0.80
C GLU A 355 3.08 -1.43 -1.92
N LYS A 356 2.60 -2.61 -1.53
CA LYS A 356 2.02 -3.62 -2.43
C LYS A 356 0.50 -3.63 -2.42
N GLY A 357 -0.11 -2.74 -1.63
CA GLY A 357 -1.55 -2.60 -1.46
C GLY A 357 -2.04 -3.08 -0.09
N LEU A 358 -1.39 -2.63 0.99
CA LEU A 358 -1.79 -2.86 2.38
C LEU A 358 -1.78 -4.34 2.80
N TRP A 359 -0.88 -5.17 2.25
CA TRP A 359 -0.94 -6.62 2.40
C TRP A 359 -0.77 -7.10 3.85
N GLY A 360 0.13 -6.51 4.62
CA GLY A 360 0.39 -6.91 6.01
C GLY A 360 -0.81 -6.64 6.92
N SER A 361 -1.35 -5.42 6.88
CA SER A 361 -2.55 -5.06 7.64
C SER A 361 -3.80 -5.77 7.10
N GLN A 362 -3.89 -6.01 5.78
CA GLN A 362 -4.96 -6.84 5.20
C GLN A 362 -4.93 -8.23 5.80
N TYR A 363 -3.77 -8.89 5.75
CA TYR A 363 -3.60 -10.24 6.28
C TYR A 363 -3.92 -10.29 7.78
N TYR A 364 -3.43 -9.33 8.57
CA TYR A 364 -3.74 -9.24 9.99
C TYR A 364 -5.26 -9.09 10.23
N SER A 365 -5.93 -8.18 9.53
CA SER A 365 -7.37 -7.93 9.70
C SER A 365 -8.25 -9.13 9.30
N GLU A 366 -7.74 -10.03 8.46
CA GLU A 366 -8.41 -11.25 8.01
C GLU A 366 -8.03 -12.46 8.87
N HIS A 367 -6.88 -12.41 9.54
CA HIS A 367 -6.36 -13.44 10.44
C HIS A 367 -5.90 -12.81 11.77
N PRO A 368 -6.81 -12.18 12.53
CA PRO A 368 -6.43 -11.39 13.68
C PRO A 368 -5.90 -12.27 14.81
N ILE A 369 -4.74 -11.89 15.37
CA ILE A 369 -4.20 -12.52 16.59
C ILE A 369 -4.96 -12.00 17.82
N PHE A 370 -5.25 -10.71 17.84
CA PHE A 370 -6.07 -10.07 18.87
C PHE A 370 -7.46 -9.76 18.28
N PRO A 371 -8.55 -10.14 18.96
CA PRO A 371 -9.90 -9.95 18.42
C PRO A 371 -10.23 -8.49 18.14
N LEU A 372 -10.61 -8.18 16.90
CA LEU A 372 -10.85 -6.81 16.45
C LEU A 372 -12.01 -6.13 17.18
N GLU A 373 -13.00 -6.89 17.68
CA GLU A 373 -14.10 -6.39 18.49
C GLU A 373 -13.66 -5.93 19.90
N LYS A 374 -12.49 -6.38 20.36
CA LYS A 374 -11.86 -5.95 21.63
C LYS A 374 -10.75 -4.92 21.43
N THR A 375 -10.49 -4.51 20.19
CA THR A 375 -9.58 -3.41 19.89
C THR A 375 -10.31 -2.09 20.07
N SER A 376 -9.88 -1.28 21.05
CA SER A 376 -10.49 0.04 21.29
C SER A 376 -10.15 1.01 20.17
N VAL A 377 -8.89 1.04 19.74
CA VAL A 377 -8.41 1.97 18.71
C VAL A 377 -7.18 1.40 18.01
N ASP A 378 -7.00 1.79 16.75
CA ASP A 378 -5.73 1.72 16.02
C ASP A 378 -5.20 3.14 15.74
N LEU A 379 -4.01 3.44 16.24
CA LEU A 379 -3.32 4.70 15.99
C LEU A 379 -2.17 4.43 15.02
N ASN A 380 -2.40 4.69 13.75
CA ASN A 380 -1.46 4.47 12.67
C ASN A 380 -0.62 5.71 12.42
N THR A 381 0.69 5.54 12.32
CA THR A 381 1.63 6.59 11.95
C THR A 381 2.33 6.15 10.68
N ASP A 382 2.20 6.97 9.64
CA ASP A 382 2.85 6.75 8.35
C ASP A 382 3.22 8.14 7.82
N MET A 383 4.49 8.32 7.45
CA MET A 383 5.10 9.60 7.07
C MET A 383 4.82 10.71 8.10
N ASP A 384 5.62 10.80 9.16
CA ASP A 384 5.50 11.82 10.20
C ASP A 384 6.76 12.68 10.40
N GLY A 385 7.77 12.51 9.55
CA GLY A 385 9.11 13.06 9.71
C GLY A 385 9.35 14.41 9.01
N ARG A 386 8.52 14.82 8.07
CA ARG A 386 8.77 15.93 7.14
C ARG A 386 7.68 17.00 7.14
N VAL A 387 7.91 18.02 6.33
CA VAL A 387 7.02 19.17 6.15
C VAL A 387 6.48 19.10 4.73
N ASP A 388 5.16 19.08 4.61
CA ASP A 388 4.42 19.12 3.36
C ASP A 388 4.76 20.41 2.62
N THR A 389 5.38 20.27 1.46
CA THR A 389 5.78 21.39 0.61
C THR A 389 4.57 22.11 -0.01
N GLU A 390 3.42 21.44 -0.06
CA GLU A 390 2.17 21.98 -0.61
C GLU A 390 1.32 22.68 0.46
N ARG A 391 1.64 22.50 1.74
CA ARG A 391 1.07 23.28 2.83
C ARG A 391 1.68 24.68 2.84
N LYS A 392 0.89 25.69 2.46
CA LYS A 392 1.30 27.12 2.41
C LYS A 392 0.60 27.96 3.47
N LEU A 393 0.62 27.50 4.73
CA LEU A 393 -0.01 28.19 5.87
C LEU A 393 1.04 28.70 6.88
N PRO A 394 0.74 29.71 7.72
CA PRO A 394 1.72 30.28 8.65
C PRO A 394 2.29 29.29 9.67
N ASP A 395 1.59 28.19 9.93
CA ASP A 395 1.91 27.13 10.90
C ASP A 395 2.55 25.89 10.24
N THR A 396 3.07 26.02 9.03
CA THR A 396 3.66 24.91 8.24
C THR A 396 4.79 24.17 8.97
N LEU A 397 5.37 24.73 10.02
CA LEU A 397 6.38 24.05 10.85
C LEU A 397 5.84 23.46 12.16
N ASN A 398 4.52 23.44 12.37
CA ASN A 398 3.90 23.00 13.62
C ASN A 398 2.51 22.39 13.41
N TYR A 399 2.42 21.35 12.57
CA TYR A 399 1.15 20.70 12.24
C TYR A 399 1.29 19.18 12.14
N ILE A 400 0.15 18.51 12.09
CA ILE A 400 0.02 17.11 11.65
C ILE A 400 -1.35 16.94 10.97
N TYR A 401 -1.40 16.16 9.89
CA TYR A 401 -2.68 15.72 9.35
C TYR A 401 -3.22 14.58 10.21
N VAL A 402 -4.50 14.65 10.54
CA VAL A 402 -5.20 13.61 11.30
C VAL A 402 -6.35 13.11 10.45
N ILE A 403 -6.35 11.81 10.18
CA ILE A 403 -7.29 11.14 9.29
C ILE A 403 -8.06 10.08 10.09
N GLY A 404 -9.37 9.97 9.87
CA GLY A 404 -10.31 9.05 10.51
C GLY A 404 -11.02 9.60 11.75
N HIS A 405 -10.82 10.87 12.11
CA HIS A 405 -11.22 11.40 13.41
C HIS A 405 -12.74 11.34 13.69
N ASP A 406 -13.57 11.50 12.68
CA ASP A 406 -15.03 11.61 12.78
C ASP A 406 -15.78 10.43 12.12
N LYS A 407 -15.10 9.29 11.88
CA LYS A 407 -15.64 8.22 11.03
C LYS A 407 -16.32 7.07 11.78
N LEU A 408 -15.76 6.66 12.93
CA LEU A 408 -16.20 5.44 13.63
C LEU A 408 -16.53 5.66 15.11
N SER A 409 -16.03 6.74 15.71
CA SER A 409 -16.19 7.02 17.14
C SER A 409 -16.28 8.53 17.38
N SER A 410 -17.40 9.00 17.93
CA SER A 410 -17.59 10.40 18.30
C SER A 410 -16.61 10.92 19.36
N GLU A 411 -15.98 10.01 20.11
CA GLU A 411 -15.05 10.33 21.20
C GLU A 411 -13.61 10.60 20.73
N LEU A 412 -13.21 10.10 19.55
CA LEU A 412 -11.84 10.20 19.05
C LEU A 412 -11.33 11.65 18.88
N PRO A 413 -12.08 12.57 18.25
CA PRO A 413 -11.57 13.91 18.03
C PRO A 413 -11.43 14.66 19.34
N ILE A 414 -12.37 14.47 20.28
CA ILE A 414 -12.34 15.08 21.61
C ILE A 414 -11.07 14.66 22.35
N ILE A 415 -10.74 13.36 22.34
CA ILE A 415 -9.57 12.84 23.07
C ILE A 415 -8.27 13.31 22.44
N ASN A 416 -8.14 13.22 21.11
CA ASN A 416 -6.95 13.66 20.40
C ASN A 416 -6.73 15.18 20.54
N GLU A 417 -7.79 15.98 20.41
CA GLU A 417 -7.73 17.42 20.62
C GLU A 417 -7.40 17.78 22.06
N ALA A 418 -7.94 17.07 23.05
CA ALA A 418 -7.60 17.28 24.45
C ALA A 418 -6.12 16.98 24.73
N ALA A 419 -5.58 15.87 24.19
CA ALA A 419 -4.17 15.53 24.29
C ALA A 419 -3.30 16.61 23.62
N ASN A 420 -3.64 17.03 22.40
CA ASN A 420 -2.92 18.08 21.68
C ASN A 420 -2.97 19.42 22.40
N ASN A 421 -4.16 19.84 22.84
CA ASN A 421 -4.37 21.08 23.58
C ASN A 421 -3.65 21.06 24.92
N LYS A 422 -3.38 19.90 25.51
CA LYS A 422 -2.67 19.84 26.77
C LYS A 422 -1.15 19.86 26.58
N TYR A 423 -0.63 19.07 25.65
CA TYR A 423 0.80 18.77 25.63
C TYR A 423 1.58 19.35 24.44
N THR A 424 1.08 19.18 23.22
CA THR A 424 1.89 19.43 22.03
C THR A 424 1.54 20.73 21.32
N LYS A 425 0.28 21.16 21.28
CA LYS A 425 -0.15 22.40 20.60
C LYS A 425 0.25 22.41 19.12
N LEU A 426 0.13 21.26 18.44
CA LEU A 426 0.20 21.18 16.99
C LEU A 426 -1.09 21.74 16.40
N THR A 427 -1.03 22.28 15.18
CA THR A 427 -2.24 22.40 14.37
C THR A 427 -2.65 21.01 13.94
N LEU A 428 -3.87 20.60 14.29
CA LEU A 428 -4.49 19.38 13.77
C LEU A 428 -5.23 19.74 12.50
N ASP A 429 -4.75 19.21 11.37
CA ASP A 429 -5.34 19.48 10.06
C ASP A 429 -6.13 18.25 9.58
N TYR A 430 -7.42 18.43 9.37
CA TYR A 430 -8.35 17.37 8.97
C TYR A 430 -8.67 17.38 7.46
N LYS A 431 -7.89 18.10 6.63
CA LYS A 431 -8.10 18.22 5.17
C LYS A 431 -8.40 16.88 4.50
N PHE A 432 -7.61 15.85 4.83
CA PHE A 432 -7.66 14.55 4.17
C PHE A 432 -8.78 13.64 4.65
N ASP A 433 -9.60 14.10 5.61
CA ASP A 433 -10.83 13.44 6.02
C ASP A 433 -12.06 13.84 5.21
N ASP A 434 -11.95 14.86 4.35
CA ASP A 434 -13.01 15.24 3.42
C ASP A 434 -13.17 14.14 2.35
N PRO A 435 -14.35 13.49 2.24
CA PRO A 435 -14.60 12.47 1.21
C PRO A 435 -14.52 13.01 -0.23
N ASN A 436 -14.55 14.34 -0.41
CA ASN A 436 -14.38 15.01 -1.70
C ASN A 436 -12.91 15.36 -2.01
N ASP A 437 -11.96 15.11 -1.10
CA ASP A 437 -10.55 15.28 -1.41
C ASP A 437 -10.11 14.26 -2.48
N ASN A 438 -9.41 14.76 -3.51
CA ASN A 438 -9.05 13.96 -4.67
C ASN A 438 -8.03 12.86 -4.35
N GLU A 439 -7.18 13.05 -3.32
CA GLU A 439 -6.15 12.08 -2.97
C GLU A 439 -6.72 10.87 -2.23
N ARG A 440 -7.90 11.01 -1.62
CA ARG A 440 -8.61 9.96 -0.88
C ARG A 440 -7.70 9.22 0.13
N ILE A 441 -6.91 9.98 0.88
CA ILE A 441 -5.88 9.46 1.81
C ILE A 441 -6.44 8.50 2.87
N TYR A 442 -7.70 8.67 3.31
CA TYR A 442 -8.38 7.75 4.23
C TYR A 442 -8.36 6.26 3.80
N TYR A 443 -8.13 5.97 2.52
CA TYR A 443 -8.13 4.60 1.97
C TYR A 443 -6.72 4.07 1.63
N ARG A 444 -5.68 4.83 1.96
CA ARG A 444 -4.33 4.68 1.38
C ARG A 444 -3.24 4.25 2.36
N SER A 445 -3.59 3.83 3.57
CA SER A 445 -2.62 3.31 4.55
C SER A 445 -3.26 2.22 5.42
N ASP A 446 -2.46 1.58 6.27
CA ASP A 446 -2.78 0.32 6.94
C ASP A 446 -3.98 0.38 7.91
N HIS A 447 -4.21 1.53 8.53
CA HIS A 447 -5.38 1.80 9.37
C HIS A 447 -6.70 1.42 8.68
N TYR A 448 -6.76 1.55 7.35
CA TYR A 448 -7.96 1.28 6.58
C TYR A 448 -8.45 -0.17 6.73
N ASN A 449 -7.53 -1.13 6.84
CA ASN A 449 -7.87 -2.54 7.02
C ASN A 449 -8.48 -2.84 8.40
N PHE A 450 -8.19 -2.01 9.40
CA PHE A 450 -8.86 -2.01 10.71
C PHE A 450 -10.21 -1.31 10.64
N ALA A 451 -10.26 -0.12 10.03
CA ALA A 451 -11.47 0.69 9.90
C ALA A 451 -12.60 -0.08 9.18
N ARG A 452 -12.31 -0.77 8.07
CA ARG A 452 -13.29 -1.60 7.34
C ARG A 452 -13.86 -2.77 8.16
N LYS A 453 -13.21 -3.12 9.28
CA LYS A 453 -13.67 -4.12 10.26
C LYS A 453 -14.34 -3.48 11.49
N GLY A 454 -14.57 -2.16 11.46
CA GLY A 454 -15.27 -1.40 12.49
C GLY A 454 -14.42 -1.02 13.70
N VAL A 455 -13.08 -1.06 13.59
CA VAL A 455 -12.18 -0.57 14.64
C VAL A 455 -11.98 0.93 14.46
N PRO A 456 -12.26 1.79 15.47
CA PRO A 456 -11.95 3.21 15.38
C PRO A 456 -10.46 3.46 15.13
N VAL A 457 -10.13 4.42 14.28
CA VAL A 457 -8.75 4.68 13.85
C VAL A 457 -8.42 6.17 13.88
N LEU A 458 -7.16 6.49 14.16
CA LEU A 458 -6.54 7.75 13.75
C LEU A 458 -5.29 7.43 12.94
N PHE A 459 -5.18 8.03 11.77
CA PHE A 459 -3.98 8.02 10.95
C PHE A 459 -3.31 9.39 11.02
N PHE A 460 -2.08 9.39 11.51
CA PHE A 460 -1.22 10.55 11.63
C PHE A 460 -0.25 10.59 10.45
N TYR A 461 -0.32 11.68 9.69
CA TYR A 461 0.37 11.86 8.41
C TYR A 461 0.92 13.28 8.30
N ASP A 462 2.01 13.47 7.57
CA ASP A 462 2.63 14.77 7.38
C ASP A 462 2.35 15.41 6.03
N GLY A 463 1.93 14.69 5.00
CA GLY A 463 1.49 15.26 3.72
C GLY A 463 2.20 14.68 2.49
N MET A 464 1.63 14.93 1.31
CA MET A 464 2.16 14.39 0.06
C MET A 464 3.44 15.11 -0.36
N LEU A 465 4.59 14.50 -0.11
CA LEU A 465 5.89 15.05 -0.50
C LEU A 465 6.19 14.84 -1.99
N LEU A 466 5.51 15.55 -2.88
CA LEU A 466 5.66 15.39 -4.35
C LEU A 466 7.13 15.40 -4.85
N ALA A 467 8.00 16.12 -4.14
CA ALA A 467 9.42 16.21 -4.45
C ALA A 467 10.15 14.87 -4.29
N ASP A 468 9.83 14.08 -3.27
CA ASP A 468 10.63 12.92 -2.83
C ASP A 468 9.83 11.62 -2.58
N TYR A 469 8.50 11.69 -2.56
CA TYR A 469 7.61 10.54 -2.39
C TYR A 469 7.92 9.47 -3.43
N HIS A 470 8.15 8.24 -2.98
CA HIS A 470 8.54 7.10 -3.79
C HIS A 470 9.80 7.33 -4.64
N LYS A 471 10.76 8.14 -4.15
CA LYS A 471 12.02 8.41 -4.85
C LYS A 471 13.23 8.00 -4.02
N PRO A 472 14.38 7.72 -4.67
CA PRO A 472 15.66 7.47 -3.98
C PRO A 472 16.13 8.63 -3.09
N THR A 473 15.55 9.82 -3.28
CA THR A 473 15.87 11.04 -2.54
C THR A 473 15.07 11.19 -1.25
N ASP A 474 14.24 10.23 -0.87
CA ASP A 474 13.62 10.20 0.47
C ASP A 474 14.63 9.67 1.51
N THR A 475 15.42 10.60 2.06
CA THR A 475 16.60 10.32 2.88
C THR A 475 16.56 10.99 4.26
N VAL A 476 17.28 10.40 5.21
CA VAL A 476 17.26 10.78 6.65
C VAL A 476 17.65 12.24 6.89
N ASP A 477 18.51 12.83 6.05
CA ASP A 477 18.94 14.23 6.18
C ASP A 477 17.81 15.25 5.96
N LYS A 478 16.69 14.83 5.38
CA LYS A 478 15.52 15.67 5.12
C LYS A 478 14.47 15.65 6.22
N ILE A 479 14.66 14.80 7.23
CA ILE A 479 13.72 14.63 8.34
C ILE A 479 13.86 15.78 9.32
N ASN A 480 12.74 16.40 9.67
CA ASN A 480 12.63 17.37 10.74
C ASN A 480 12.37 16.65 12.07
N PHE A 481 13.44 16.19 12.71
CA PHE A 481 13.35 15.40 13.94
C PHE A 481 12.69 16.13 15.13
N ASP A 482 12.78 17.45 15.20
CA ASP A 482 12.10 18.23 16.25
C ASP A 482 10.58 18.18 16.06
N LEU A 483 10.11 18.37 14.83
CA LEU A 483 8.70 18.27 14.50
C LEU A 483 8.19 16.82 14.61
N MET A 484 8.94 15.85 14.07
CA MET A 484 8.65 14.42 14.22
C MET A 484 8.49 14.06 15.69
N SER A 485 9.45 14.43 16.55
CA SER A 485 9.37 14.17 18.00
C SER A 485 8.09 14.69 18.62
N LYS A 486 7.67 15.89 18.23
CA LYS A 486 6.45 16.52 18.73
C LYS A 486 5.19 15.81 18.25
N ARG A 487 5.18 15.32 17.01
CA ARG A 487 4.09 14.51 16.42
C ARG A 487 3.96 13.17 17.12
N VAL A 488 5.06 12.43 17.27
CA VAL A 488 5.08 11.14 17.96
C VAL A 488 4.65 11.27 19.42
N GLN A 489 5.03 12.36 20.09
CA GLN A 489 4.53 12.65 21.44
C GLN A 489 3.01 12.81 21.48
N LEU A 490 2.38 13.46 20.49
CA LEU A 490 0.91 13.54 20.41
C LEU A 490 0.28 12.14 20.30
N VAL A 491 0.81 11.29 19.42
CA VAL A 491 0.32 9.90 19.26
C VAL A 491 0.45 9.15 20.59
N TYR A 492 1.60 9.28 21.26
CA TYR A 492 1.84 8.71 22.59
C TYR A 492 0.84 9.19 23.64
N TYR A 493 0.56 10.49 23.73
CA TYR A 493 -0.39 11.03 24.71
C TYR A 493 -1.82 10.55 24.45
N THR A 494 -2.21 10.48 23.18
CA THR A 494 -3.51 9.91 22.78
C THR A 494 -3.58 8.44 23.17
N ALA A 495 -2.54 7.66 22.88
CA ALA A 495 -2.44 6.26 23.29
C ALA A 495 -2.47 6.08 24.81
N TRP A 496 -1.82 6.97 25.56
CA TRP A 496 -1.77 6.94 27.02
C TRP A 496 -3.17 7.12 27.62
N ASP A 497 -3.96 8.05 27.09
CA ASP A 497 -5.36 8.22 27.49
C ASP A 497 -6.19 6.95 27.18
N MET A 498 -6.12 6.50 25.93
CA MET A 498 -6.86 5.32 25.45
C MET A 498 -6.52 4.05 26.22
N ALA A 499 -5.26 3.88 26.63
CA ALA A 499 -4.81 2.71 27.38
C ALA A 499 -5.26 2.71 28.85
N ASN A 500 -5.69 3.85 29.40
CA ASN A 500 -5.98 4.01 30.84
C ASN A 500 -7.43 4.41 31.17
N ARG A 501 -8.22 4.84 30.20
CA ARG A 501 -9.64 5.19 30.39
C ARG A 501 -10.50 4.00 30.86
N ASP A 502 -11.63 4.26 31.51
CA ASP A 502 -12.55 3.20 31.95
C ASP A 502 -13.20 2.43 30.81
N ASN A 503 -13.70 3.09 29.76
CA ASN A 503 -14.39 2.41 28.66
C ASN A 503 -13.52 2.36 27.39
N MET A 504 -13.75 1.34 26.55
CA MET A 504 -13.30 1.38 25.15
C MET A 504 -14.03 2.50 24.41
N LEU A 505 -13.50 2.91 23.26
CA LEU A 505 -14.18 3.88 22.40
C LEU A 505 -15.55 3.38 21.98
N GLN A 506 -16.52 4.28 21.99
CA GLN A 506 -17.83 4.02 21.41
C GLN A 506 -17.71 3.87 19.88
N ARG A 507 -18.30 2.80 19.34
CA ARG A 507 -18.39 2.56 17.90
C ARG A 507 -19.75 3.03 17.39
N ASP A 508 -20.02 4.32 17.57
CA ASP A 508 -21.35 4.93 17.44
C ASP A 508 -21.56 5.66 16.11
N THR A 509 -20.53 5.73 15.28
CA THR A 509 -20.61 6.38 13.97
C THR A 509 -20.62 5.31 12.87
N PRO A 510 -21.65 5.25 12.01
CA PRO A 510 -21.71 4.28 10.93
C PRO A 510 -20.68 4.61 9.86
N LEU A 511 -19.91 3.60 9.46
CA LEU A 511 -18.96 3.72 8.37
C LEU A 511 -19.69 3.79 7.02
N ASN A 512 -20.08 4.99 6.60
CA ASN A 512 -20.74 5.22 5.32
C ASN A 512 -19.71 5.38 4.21
N MET A 513 -19.30 4.27 3.58
CA MET A 513 -18.24 4.29 2.56
C MET A 513 -18.63 3.51 1.31
N PRO A 514 -18.30 4.02 0.10
CA PRO A 514 -18.50 3.27 -1.14
C PRO A 514 -17.64 2.00 -1.14
N SER A 515 -18.19 0.89 -1.67
CA SER A 515 -17.42 -0.33 -1.90
C SER A 515 -16.26 -0.04 -2.86
N ARG A 516 -15.05 -0.47 -2.51
CA ARG A 516 -13.86 -0.35 -3.37
C ARG A 516 -13.90 -1.36 -4.51
#